data_AF-A0A8H4XAW3-F1
#
_entry.id   AF-A0A8H4XAW3-F1
#
_cell.length_a   1.000
_cell.length_b   1.000
_cell.length_c   1.000
_cell.angle_alpha   90.00
_cell.angle_beta   90.00
_cell.angle_gamma   90.00
#
_symmetry.space_group_name_H-M   'P 1'
#
loop_
_entity.id
_entity.type
_entity.pdbx_description
1 polymer ?
#
loop_
_entity_poly.entity_id
_entity_poly.type
_entity_poly.pdbx_seq_one_letter_code
_entity_poly.pdbx_strand_id
1 'polypeptide(L)'
;MGPTRRHIISRLNKASRYAEKLVSVLQDQSLSGASDIDLLEARGYLALLSGGLHMEKQKWDQSLQQFSLARIIYSALSQKERKEAYREIISVTIDPSLRYAAYQLKISRNKPLPSLAIENFPGDNDVRAELEKVDPNCLVVDAAGTTRLADGEIGKLPETITWRSRSVPIEDASVAQALAAAT
;
A
#
# COMPACT_ATOMS: atom_id res chain seq x y z
N MET A 1 -13.44 26.13 -3.51
CA MET A 1 -12.89 25.44 -2.31
C MET A 1 -13.53 26.04 -1.07
N GLY A 2 -14.27 25.25 -0.27
CA GLY A 2 -14.89 25.75 0.97
C GLY A 2 -13.85 26.03 2.08
N PRO A 3 -14.19 26.87 3.08
CA PRO A 3 -13.28 27.22 4.18
C PRO A 3 -12.81 25.99 4.98
N THR A 4 -13.69 25.01 5.19
CA THR A 4 -13.37 23.76 5.90
C THR A 4 -12.29 22.95 5.19
N ARG A 5 -12.44 22.72 3.87
CA ARG A 5 -11.45 21.97 3.07
C ARG A 5 -10.07 22.64 3.09
N ARG A 6 -10.02 23.98 3.04
CA ARG A 6 -8.75 24.71 3.17
C ARG A 6 -8.10 24.49 4.53
N HIS A 7 -8.89 24.48 5.61
CA HIS A 7 -8.37 24.22 6.95
C HIS A 7 -7.79 22.79 7.05
N ILE A 8 -8.52 21.78 6.56
CA ILE A 8 -8.06 20.38 6.53
C ILE A 8 -6.73 20.26 5.79
N ILE A 9 -6.64 20.80 4.58
CA ILE A 9 -5.41 20.78 3.77
C ILE A 9 -4.26 21.46 4.54
N SER A 10 -4.51 22.59 5.21
CA SER A 10 -3.47 23.28 6.00
C SER A 10 -2.96 22.42 7.15
N ARG A 11 -3.85 21.74 7.87
CA ARG A 11 -3.49 20.84 8.97
C ARG A 11 -2.71 19.62 8.50
N LEU A 12 -3.15 18.98 7.41
CA LEU A 12 -2.45 17.84 6.81
C LEU A 12 -1.08 18.24 6.26
N ASN A 13 -0.97 19.42 5.66
CA ASN A 13 0.30 19.95 5.18
C ASN A 13 1.28 20.19 6.34
N LYS A 14 0.79 20.75 7.45
CA LYS A 14 1.60 20.90 8.67
C LYS A 14 2.04 19.55 9.23
N ALA A 15 1.15 18.58 9.30
CA ALA A 15 1.46 17.23 9.79
C ALA A 15 2.51 16.53 8.90
N SER A 16 2.34 16.59 7.58
CA SER A 16 3.28 16.00 6.60
C SER A 16 4.68 16.61 6.76
N ARG A 17 4.80 17.93 6.96
CA ARG A 17 6.09 18.59 7.21
C ARG A 17 6.79 18.13 8.50
N TYR A 18 6.02 17.83 9.56
CA TYR A 18 6.63 17.29 10.77
C TYR A 18 7.11 15.84 10.57
N ALA A 19 6.33 15.02 9.86
CA ALA A 19 6.75 13.67 9.51
C ALA A 19 7.98 13.67 8.58
N GLU A 20 8.06 14.62 7.64
CA GLU A 20 9.23 14.81 6.78
C GLU A 20 10.48 15.15 7.60
N LYS A 21 10.33 16.05 8.58
CA LYS A 21 11.42 16.37 9.51
C LYS A 21 11.81 15.18 10.38
N LEU A 22 10.84 14.36 10.80
CA LEU A 22 11.11 13.12 11.55
C LEU A 22 11.95 12.15 10.72
N VAL A 23 11.58 11.91 9.45
CA VAL A 23 12.36 11.06 8.54
C VAL A 23 13.78 11.62 8.38
N SER A 24 13.93 12.93 8.17
CA SER A 24 15.24 13.56 8.04
C SER A 24 16.13 13.38 9.27
N VAL A 25 15.57 13.37 10.48
CA VAL A 25 16.32 13.15 11.72
C VAL A 25 16.72 11.67 11.87
N LEU A 26 15.82 10.75 11.50
CA LEU A 26 16.07 9.30 11.59
C LEU A 26 17.00 8.79 10.48
N GLN A 27 17.14 9.54 9.39
CA GLN A 27 18.04 9.17 8.29
C GLN A 27 19.51 9.15 8.71
N ASP A 28 19.90 10.00 9.67
CA ASP A 28 21.19 9.86 10.35
C ASP A 28 21.08 8.85 11.49
N GLN A 29 21.16 7.57 11.14
CA GLN A 29 21.08 6.45 12.10
C GLN A 29 22.23 6.48 13.12
N SER A 30 23.38 7.05 12.76
CA SER A 30 24.54 7.14 13.66
C SER A 30 24.30 8.10 14.82
N LEU A 31 23.56 9.19 14.58
CA LEU A 31 23.18 10.17 15.59
C LEU A 31 21.88 9.80 16.31
N SER A 32 20.92 9.21 15.60
CA SER A 32 19.59 8.90 16.16
C SER A 32 19.52 7.56 16.89
N GLY A 33 20.41 6.61 16.58
CA GLY A 33 20.35 5.23 17.08
C GLY A 33 19.15 4.45 16.54
N ALA A 34 18.47 4.95 15.50
CA ALA A 34 17.30 4.34 14.90
C ALA A 34 17.66 3.09 14.09
N SER A 35 16.80 2.07 14.14
CA SER A 35 16.93 0.89 13.29
C SER A 35 16.42 1.16 11.87
N ASP A 36 16.76 0.28 10.92
CA ASP A 36 16.19 0.32 9.57
C ASP A 36 14.65 0.20 9.58
N ILE A 37 14.10 -0.50 10.58
CA ILE A 37 12.65 -0.65 10.76
C ILE A 37 12.02 0.68 11.16
N ASP A 38 12.63 1.41 12.12
CA ASP A 38 12.13 2.71 12.58
C ASP A 38 12.13 3.75 11.45
N LEU A 39 13.18 3.72 10.61
CA LEU A 39 13.29 4.58 9.43
C LEU A 39 12.19 4.26 8.42
N LEU A 40 11.96 2.98 8.11
CA LEU A 40 10.87 2.57 7.22
C LEU A 40 9.49 2.91 7.79
N GLU A 41 9.26 2.71 9.09
CA GLU A 41 8.01 3.10 9.75
C GLU A 41 7.74 4.60 9.61
N ALA A 42 8.76 5.44 9.85
CA ALA A 42 8.66 6.88 9.69
C ALA A 42 8.39 7.29 8.23
N ARG A 43 9.03 6.64 7.25
CA ARG A 43 8.76 6.85 5.82
C ARG A 43 7.35 6.42 5.44
N GLY A 44 6.87 5.27 5.93
CA GLY A 44 5.50 4.80 5.74
C GLY A 44 4.47 5.78 6.29
N TYR A 45 4.73 6.34 7.48
CA TYR A 45 3.88 7.35 8.10
C TYR A 45 3.85 8.67 7.30
N LEU A 46 5.01 9.14 6.83
CA LEU A 46 5.10 10.30 5.95
C LEU A 46 4.31 10.07 4.64
N ALA A 47 4.45 8.90 4.04
CA ALA A 47 3.74 8.52 2.82
C ALA A 47 2.22 8.49 3.04
N LEU A 48 1.76 7.97 4.17
CA LEU A 48 0.33 7.96 4.55
C LEU A 48 -0.24 9.38 4.67
N LEU A 49 0.45 10.27 5.40
CA LEU A 49 0.03 11.67 5.56
C LEU A 49 0.06 12.45 4.23
N SER A 50 1.11 12.24 3.43
CA SER A 50 1.28 12.88 2.13
C SER A 50 0.21 12.40 1.15
N GLY A 51 -0.08 11.09 1.12
CA GLY A 51 -1.17 10.49 0.34
C GLY A 51 -2.52 11.12 0.67
N GLY A 52 -2.85 11.26 1.95
CA GLY A 52 -4.07 11.94 2.42
C GLY A 52 -4.11 13.41 2.05
N LEU A 53 -2.99 14.14 2.18
CA LEU A 53 -2.88 15.54 1.75
C LEU A 53 -3.15 15.71 0.25
N HIS A 54 -2.58 14.83 -0.58
CA HIS A 54 -2.79 14.85 -2.03
C HIS A 54 -4.22 14.46 -2.41
N MET A 55 -4.83 13.52 -1.67
CA MET A 55 -6.23 13.14 -1.82
C MET A 55 -7.16 14.34 -1.56
N GLU A 56 -6.95 15.04 -0.44
CA GLU A 56 -7.69 16.26 -0.10
C GLU A 56 -7.45 17.39 -1.10
N LYS A 57 -6.31 17.41 -1.80
CA LYS A 57 -6.02 18.35 -2.89
C LYS A 57 -6.56 17.89 -4.26
N GLN A 58 -7.19 16.71 -4.35
CA GLN A 58 -7.62 16.07 -5.61
C GLN A 58 -6.47 15.86 -6.59
N LYS A 59 -5.24 15.68 -6.09
CA LYS A 59 -4.07 15.33 -6.88
C LYS A 59 -3.92 13.80 -6.87
N TRP A 60 -4.76 13.14 -7.66
CA TRP A 60 -4.93 11.68 -7.60
C TRP A 60 -3.66 10.90 -7.94
N ASP A 61 -2.87 11.37 -8.90
CA ASP A 61 -1.60 10.74 -9.31
C ASP A 61 -0.58 10.70 -8.17
N GLN A 62 -0.33 11.85 -7.55
CA GLN A 62 0.55 11.96 -6.38
C GLN A 62 0.01 11.20 -5.18
N SER A 63 -1.31 11.20 -4.97
CA SER A 63 -1.95 10.45 -3.90
C SER A 63 -1.77 8.95 -4.11
N LEU A 64 -1.95 8.46 -5.33
CA LEU A 64 -1.75 7.06 -5.71
C LEU A 64 -0.30 6.64 -5.44
N GLN A 65 0.69 7.42 -5.86
CA GLN A 65 2.11 7.12 -5.62
C GLN A 65 2.44 7.03 -4.12
N GLN A 66 1.97 8.00 -3.33
CA GLN A 66 2.25 8.03 -1.88
C GLN A 66 1.54 6.90 -1.13
N PHE A 67 0.28 6.59 -1.46
CA PHE A 67 -0.40 5.42 -0.87
C PHE A 67 0.20 4.10 -1.34
N SER A 68 0.70 4.03 -2.58
CA SER A 68 1.41 2.85 -3.09
C SER A 68 2.69 2.59 -2.29
N LEU A 69 3.47 3.64 -2.03
CA LEU A 69 4.65 3.59 -1.19
C LEU A 69 4.31 3.13 0.24
N ALA A 70 3.31 3.76 0.88
CA ALA A 70 2.86 3.38 2.22
C ALA A 70 2.42 1.91 2.27
N ARG A 71 1.70 1.44 1.24
CA ARG A 71 1.24 0.05 1.15
C ARG A 71 2.40 -0.93 1.10
N ILE A 72 3.41 -0.67 0.28
CA ILE A 72 4.59 -1.54 0.12
C ILE A 72 5.38 -1.60 1.43
N ILE A 73 5.64 -0.44 2.05
CA ILE A 73 6.34 -0.34 3.33
C ILE A 73 5.63 -1.14 4.41
N TYR A 74 4.34 -0.88 4.65
CA TYR A 74 3.61 -1.59 5.71
C TYR A 74 3.41 -3.08 5.39
N SER A 75 3.38 -3.46 4.11
CA SER A 75 3.34 -4.88 3.72
C SER A 75 4.64 -5.59 4.07
N ALA A 76 5.79 -5.00 3.76
CA ALA A 76 7.11 -5.52 4.12
C ALA A 76 7.28 -5.60 5.65
N LEU A 77 6.90 -4.55 6.38
CA LEU A 77 6.94 -4.53 7.85
C LEU A 77 6.01 -5.58 8.47
N SER A 78 4.81 -5.79 7.90
CA SER A 78 3.87 -6.84 8.31
C SER A 78 4.46 -8.25 8.19
N GLN A 79 5.30 -8.51 7.18
CA GLN A 79 5.93 -9.82 7.02
C GLN A 79 6.99 -10.09 8.09
N LYS A 80 7.75 -9.06 8.48
CA LYS A 80 8.86 -9.18 9.43
C LYS A 80 8.42 -9.25 10.88
N GLU A 81 7.56 -8.33 11.32
CA GLU A 81 7.19 -8.20 12.74
C GLU A 81 5.81 -8.79 13.08
N ARG A 82 5.04 -9.25 12.08
CA ARG A 82 3.67 -9.81 12.24
C ARG A 82 2.74 -8.95 13.11
N LYS A 83 2.94 -7.62 13.13
CA LYS A 83 2.08 -6.69 13.86
C LYS A 83 0.72 -6.57 13.14
N GLU A 84 -0.36 -6.91 13.85
CA GLU A 84 -1.74 -6.81 13.34
C GLU A 84 -2.10 -5.37 12.93
N ALA A 85 -1.56 -4.38 13.64
CA ALA A 85 -1.76 -2.96 13.36
C ALA A 85 -1.39 -2.56 11.92
N TYR A 86 -0.34 -3.15 11.32
CA TYR A 86 0.01 -2.84 9.94
C TYR A 86 -1.04 -3.36 8.95
N ARG A 87 -1.59 -4.54 9.21
CA ARG A 87 -2.66 -5.11 8.38
C ARG A 87 -3.95 -4.32 8.52
N GLU A 88 -4.25 -3.84 9.71
CA GLU A 88 -5.39 -2.97 9.96
C GLU A 88 -5.26 -1.65 9.20
N ILE A 89 -4.12 -0.96 9.31
CA ILE A 89 -3.89 0.31 8.59
C ILE A 89 -3.99 0.11 7.06
N ILE A 90 -3.42 -0.98 6.54
CA ILE A 90 -3.52 -1.31 5.10
C ILE A 90 -4.97 -1.48 4.69
N SER A 91 -5.72 -2.35 5.38
CA SER A 91 -7.09 -2.72 5.00
C SER A 91 -8.12 -1.61 5.22
N VAL A 92 -8.00 -0.83 6.30
CA VAL A 92 -8.97 0.19 6.69
C VAL A 92 -8.72 1.52 6.01
N THR A 93 -7.45 1.90 5.81
CA THR A 93 -7.10 3.25 5.35
C THR A 93 -6.48 3.25 3.95
N ILE A 94 -5.44 2.44 3.74
CA ILE A 94 -4.62 2.54 2.52
C ILE A 94 -5.36 1.96 1.33
N ASP A 95 -5.86 0.72 1.42
CA ASP A 95 -6.51 0.01 0.31
C ASP A 95 -7.76 0.74 -0.20
N PRO A 96 -8.67 1.27 0.64
CA PRO A 96 -9.80 2.07 0.17
C PRO A 96 -9.37 3.37 -0.50
N SER A 97 -8.36 4.07 0.06
CA SER A 97 -7.84 5.31 -0.51
C SER A 97 -7.16 5.08 -1.86
N LEU A 98 -6.40 3.99 -1.99
CA LEU A 98 -5.73 3.58 -3.22
C LEU A 98 -6.74 3.24 -4.31
N ARG A 99 -7.77 2.44 -3.99
CA ARG A 99 -8.89 2.14 -4.90
C ARG A 99 -9.58 3.40 -5.38
N TYR A 100 -9.85 4.34 -4.47
CA TYR A 100 -10.51 5.58 -4.80
C TYR A 100 -9.66 6.46 -5.72
N ALA A 101 -8.36 6.62 -5.44
CA ALA A 101 -7.44 7.36 -6.30
C ALA A 101 -7.33 6.73 -7.70
N ALA A 102 -7.22 5.40 -7.77
CA ALA A 102 -7.18 4.65 -9.03
C ALA A 102 -8.46 4.83 -9.85
N TYR A 103 -9.62 4.80 -9.17
CA TYR A 103 -10.92 5.06 -9.79
C TYR A 103 -10.99 6.47 -10.40
N GLN A 104 -10.52 7.49 -9.67
CA GLN A 104 -10.47 8.87 -10.17
C GLN A 104 -9.55 9.04 -11.40
N LEU A 105 -8.48 8.25 -11.47
CA LEU A 105 -7.55 8.20 -12.60
C LEU A 105 -8.02 7.30 -13.76
N LYS A 106 -9.20 6.68 -13.64
CA LYS A 106 -9.76 5.74 -14.63
C LYS A 106 -8.84 4.53 -14.90
N ILE A 107 -8.05 4.14 -13.89
CA ILE A 107 -7.29 2.88 -13.94
C ILE A 107 -8.28 1.72 -13.82
N SER A 108 -8.01 0.61 -14.51
CA SER A 108 -8.88 -0.57 -14.49
C SER A 108 -9.10 -1.06 -13.05
N ARG A 109 -10.38 -1.25 -12.70
CA ARG A 109 -10.82 -1.70 -11.37
C ARG A 109 -10.42 -3.15 -11.06
N ASN A 110 -10.13 -3.93 -12.09
CA ASN A 110 -9.82 -5.35 -11.97
C ASN A 110 -8.33 -5.60 -11.68
N LYS A 111 -7.51 -4.54 -11.61
CA LYS A 111 -6.11 -4.67 -11.23
C LYS A 111 -5.97 -4.97 -9.73
N PRO A 112 -5.22 -6.01 -9.33
CA PRO A 112 -4.90 -6.25 -7.94
C PRO A 112 -4.18 -5.06 -7.30
N LEU A 113 -4.57 -4.68 -6.08
CA LEU A 113 -3.96 -3.55 -5.36
C LEU A 113 -2.45 -3.71 -5.11
N PRO A 114 -1.90 -4.90 -4.78
CA PRO A 114 -0.46 -5.06 -4.66
C PRO A 114 0.28 -4.73 -5.97
N SER A 115 -0.21 -5.24 -7.10
CA SER A 115 0.36 -4.97 -8.42
C SER A 115 0.26 -3.48 -8.78
N LEU A 116 -0.88 -2.86 -8.49
CA LEU A 116 -1.08 -1.43 -8.70
C LEU A 116 -0.09 -0.58 -7.88
N ALA A 117 0.19 -0.99 -6.65
CA ALA A 117 1.14 -0.30 -5.79
C ALA A 117 2.57 -0.37 -6.33
N ILE A 118 2.97 -1.54 -6.84
CA ILE A 118 4.30 -1.74 -7.43
C ILE A 118 4.45 -0.94 -8.73
N GLU A 119 3.43 -0.93 -9.60
CA GLU A 119 3.42 -0.13 -10.83
C GLU A 119 3.57 1.38 -10.57
N ASN A 120 3.02 1.87 -9.46
CA ASN A 120 3.00 3.29 -9.09
C ASN A 120 4.00 3.64 -7.98
N PHE A 121 5.00 2.78 -7.76
CA PHE A 121 6.05 3.06 -6.79
C PHE A 121 6.87 4.28 -7.23
N PRO A 122 7.02 5.32 -6.39
CA PRO A 122 7.88 6.45 -6.70
C PRO A 122 9.32 5.93 -6.79
N GLY A 123 9.99 6.11 -7.92
CA GLY A 123 11.31 5.51 -8.25
C GLY A 123 12.50 6.01 -7.44
N ASP A 124 12.33 6.30 -6.15
CA ASP A 124 13.39 6.71 -5.24
C ASP A 124 14.28 5.50 -4.91
N ASN A 125 15.53 5.53 -5.40
CA ASN A 125 16.46 4.41 -5.30
C ASN A 125 16.87 4.11 -3.85
N ASP A 126 16.91 5.14 -3.00
CA ASP A 126 17.31 5.00 -1.60
C ASP A 126 16.24 4.23 -0.82
N VAL A 127 14.98 4.57 -1.03
CA VAL A 127 13.84 3.90 -0.39
C VAL A 127 13.71 2.46 -0.88
N ARG A 128 13.99 2.19 -2.16
CA ARG A 128 14.05 0.83 -2.70
C ARG A 128 15.14 0.01 -2.01
N ALA A 129 16.36 0.55 -1.88
CA ALA A 129 17.46 -0.15 -1.23
C ALA A 129 17.17 -0.43 0.26
N GLU A 130 16.55 0.51 0.97
CA GLU A 130 16.11 0.31 2.36
C GLU A 130 15.04 -0.80 2.47
N LEU A 131 14.08 -0.82 1.54
CA LEU A 131 13.04 -1.85 1.48
C LEU A 131 13.62 -3.24 1.19
N GLU A 132 14.53 -3.35 0.22
CA GLU A 132 15.18 -4.62 -0.16
C GLU A 132 16.01 -5.20 0.99
N LYS A 133 16.63 -4.36 1.83
CA LYS A 133 17.33 -4.82 3.05
C LYS A 133 16.38 -5.49 4.05
N VAL A 134 15.14 -5.03 4.12
CA VAL A 134 14.15 -5.51 5.10
C VAL A 134 13.35 -6.69 4.55
N ASP A 135 12.97 -6.63 3.28
CA ASP A 135 12.29 -7.70 2.56
C ASP A 135 12.71 -7.70 1.07
N PRO A 136 13.54 -8.67 0.64
CA PRO A 136 13.98 -8.79 -0.76
C PRO A 136 12.84 -9.01 -1.75
N ASN A 137 11.68 -9.50 -1.29
CA ASN A 137 10.54 -9.82 -2.15
C ASN A 137 9.47 -8.71 -2.18
N CYS A 138 9.71 -7.55 -1.55
CA CYS A 138 8.71 -6.50 -1.39
C CYS A 138 8.24 -5.85 -2.71
N LEU A 139 9.05 -5.91 -3.77
CA LEU A 139 8.75 -5.37 -5.10
C LEU A 139 8.42 -6.44 -6.14
N VAL A 140 8.49 -7.71 -5.75
CA VAL A 140 8.06 -8.81 -6.60
C VAL A 140 6.55 -8.93 -6.44
N VAL A 141 5.83 -8.92 -7.56
CA VAL A 141 4.44 -9.36 -7.57
C VAL A 141 4.47 -10.86 -7.30
N ASP A 142 4.42 -11.27 -6.04
CA ASP A 142 3.89 -12.59 -5.74
C ASP A 142 2.52 -12.62 -6.40
N ALA A 143 2.31 -13.62 -7.27
CA ALA A 143 1.14 -13.76 -8.12
C ALA A 143 -0.10 -14.13 -7.29
N ALA A 144 -0.39 -13.35 -6.25
CA ALA A 144 -1.49 -13.57 -5.36
C ALA A 144 -1.69 -12.36 -4.44
N GLY A 145 -2.94 -11.94 -4.34
CA GLY A 145 -3.48 -11.46 -3.07
C GLY A 145 -3.48 -12.59 -2.03
N THR A 146 -2.36 -13.28 -1.80
CA THR A 146 -2.26 -14.29 -0.76
C THR A 146 -2.04 -13.59 0.56
N THR A 147 -3.14 -13.33 1.25
CA THR A 147 -3.18 -13.83 2.62
C THR A 147 -2.75 -15.29 2.55
N ARG A 148 -1.65 -15.65 3.20
CA ARG A 148 -1.31 -17.06 3.46
C ARG A 148 -2.60 -17.72 3.95
N LEU A 149 -3.17 -18.63 3.17
CA LEU A 149 -4.10 -19.61 3.71
C LEU A 149 -3.35 -20.34 4.82
N ALA A 150 -4.07 -20.79 5.84
CA ALA A 150 -3.48 -21.37 7.05
C ALA A 150 -2.57 -22.57 6.78
N ASP A 151 -2.61 -23.13 5.57
CA ASP A 151 -1.70 -24.16 5.08
C ASP A 151 -0.94 -23.62 3.86
N GLY A 152 0.39 -23.61 3.94
CA GLY A 152 1.30 -22.90 3.05
C GLY A 152 1.41 -23.42 1.60
N GLU A 153 0.30 -23.54 0.88
CA GLU A 153 0.29 -23.82 -0.55
C GLU A 153 -0.11 -22.60 -1.39
N ILE A 154 0.77 -22.25 -2.34
CA ILE A 154 0.56 -21.22 -3.33
C ILE A 154 -0.32 -21.82 -4.45
N GLY A 155 -1.62 -21.90 -4.20
CA GLY A 155 -2.59 -22.31 -5.21
C GLY A 155 -2.84 -21.19 -6.22
N LYS A 156 -2.72 -21.47 -7.53
CA LYS A 156 -3.15 -20.55 -8.59
C LYS A 156 -4.62 -20.18 -8.37
N LEU A 157 -4.91 -18.88 -8.29
CA LEU A 157 -6.29 -18.39 -8.20
C LEU A 157 -7.09 -18.81 -9.45
N PRO A 158 -8.34 -19.29 -9.30
CA PRO A 158 -9.16 -19.66 -10.44
C PRO A 158 -9.51 -18.43 -11.27
N GLU A 159 -9.17 -18.44 -12.56
CA GLU A 159 -9.46 -17.35 -13.50
C GLU A 159 -10.89 -17.44 -14.08
N THR A 160 -11.56 -18.57 -13.90
CA THR A 160 -12.89 -18.81 -14.49
C THR A 160 -13.70 -19.72 -13.58
N ILE A 161 -14.96 -19.35 -13.33
CA ILE A 161 -15.93 -20.21 -12.65
C ILE A 161 -16.90 -20.81 -13.67
N THR A 162 -17.16 -22.10 -13.53
CA THR A 162 -18.15 -22.80 -14.35
C THR A 162 -19.34 -23.15 -13.46
N TRP A 163 -20.50 -22.56 -13.73
CA TRP A 163 -21.74 -22.88 -13.03
C TRP A 163 -22.78 -23.38 -14.02
N ARG A 164 -23.19 -24.64 -13.85
CA ARG A 164 -23.99 -25.39 -14.83
C ARG A 164 -23.30 -25.38 -16.21
N SER A 165 -23.95 -24.83 -17.24
CA SER A 165 -23.44 -24.74 -18.62
C SER A 165 -22.88 -23.36 -18.97
N ARG A 166 -22.64 -22.48 -17.98
CA ARG A 166 -22.07 -21.14 -18.22
C ARG A 166 -20.69 -21.03 -17.60
N SER A 167 -19.77 -20.47 -18.37
CA SER A 167 -18.41 -20.13 -17.97
C SER A 167 -18.31 -18.62 -17.87
N VAL A 168 -17.89 -18.10 -16.71
CA VAL A 168 -17.75 -16.66 -16.46
C VAL A 168 -16.32 -16.40 -15.97
N PRO A 169 -15.58 -15.46 -16.60
CA PRO A 169 -14.26 -15.08 -16.12
C PRO A 169 -14.38 -14.39 -14.77
N ILE A 170 -13.51 -14.76 -13.83
CA ILE A 170 -13.45 -14.10 -12.52
C ILE A 170 -12.55 -12.88 -12.66
N GLU A 171 -13.17 -11.70 -12.67
CA GLU A 171 -12.48 -10.42 -12.85
C GLU A 171 -11.89 -9.86 -11.55
N ASP A 172 -12.41 -10.28 -10.40
CA ASP A 172 -12.02 -9.78 -9.08
C ASP A 172 -11.17 -10.82 -8.34
N ALA A 173 -9.91 -10.47 -8.07
CA ALA A 173 -8.97 -11.33 -7.36
C ALA A 173 -9.43 -11.67 -5.93
N SER A 174 -10.18 -10.80 -5.27
CA SER A 174 -10.74 -11.06 -3.94
C SER A 174 -11.85 -12.11 -3.97
N VAL A 175 -12.67 -12.12 -5.04
CA VAL A 175 -13.68 -13.15 -5.28
C VAL A 175 -13.02 -14.47 -5.63
N ALA A 176 -12.00 -14.47 -6.49
CA ALA A 176 -11.22 -15.66 -6.81
C ALA A 176 -10.59 -16.28 -5.56
N GLN A 177 -10.10 -15.45 -4.63
CA GLN A 177 -9.49 -15.90 -3.38
C GLN A 177 -10.53 -16.50 -2.43
N ALA A 178 -11.68 -15.83 -2.26
CA ALA A 178 -12.75 -16.35 -1.42
C ALA A 178 -13.30 -17.69 -1.94
N LEU A 179 -13.37 -17.85 -3.26
CA LEU A 179 -13.76 -19.12 -3.89
C LEU A 179 -12.71 -20.22 -3.65
N ALA A 180 -11.42 -19.91 -3.82
CA ALA A 180 -10.34 -20.87 -3.58
C ALA A 180 -10.23 -21.29 -2.12
N ALA A 181 -10.60 -20.43 -1.17
CA ALA A 181 -10.60 -20.75 0.26
C ALA A 181 -11.83 -21.58 0.70
N ALA A 182 -12.90 -21.62 -0.11
CA ALA A 182 -14.16 -22.30 0.20
C ALA A 182 -14.27 -23.71 -0.40
N THR A 183 -13.32 -24.10 -1.26
CA THR A 183 -13.19 -25.43 -1.87
C THR A 183 -12.18 -26.27 -1.12
#